data_AF-A0A6G2FZ19-F1
#
_entry.id   AF-A0A6G2FZ19-F1
#
_cell.length_a   1.000
_cell.length_b   1.000
_cell.length_c   1.000
_cell.angle_alpha   90.00
_cell.angle_beta   90.00
_cell.angle_gamma   90.00
#
_symmetry.space_group_name_H-M   'P 1'
#
loop_
_entity.id
_entity.type
_entity.pdbx_description
1 polymer ?
#
loop_
_entity_poly.entity_id
_entity_poly.type
_entity_poly.pdbx_seq_one_letter_code
_entity_poly.pdbx_strand_id
1 'polypeptide(L)' 'RAVVETTDADAVREAFDGVAPVTTLGAATDDGRLSLSVADETLDYGVNEIVDLRDVIARELD' A
#
# COMPACT_ATOMS: atom_id res chain seq x y z
N ARG A 1 -9.31 -7.53 -5.21
CA ARG A 1 -8.85 -7.10 -3.86
C ARG A 1 -8.32 -5.69 -4.01
N ALA A 2 -8.61 -4.79 -3.09
CA ALA A 2 -8.18 -3.41 -3.15
C ALA A 2 -7.43 -3.05 -1.87
N VAL A 3 -6.47 -2.13 -1.97
CA VAL A 3 -5.78 -1.51 -0.84
C VAL A 3 -6.11 -0.04 -0.87
N VAL A 4 -6.51 0.51 0.28
CA VAL A 4 -6.94 1.91 0.42
C VAL A 4 -6.23 2.50 1.62
N GLU A 5 -5.59 3.66 1.43
CA GLU A 5 -5.16 4.53 2.52
C GLU A 5 -6.31 5.49 2.86
N THR A 6 -6.59 5.68 4.14
CA THR A 6 -7.66 6.57 4.61
C THR A 6 -7.28 7.24 5.92
N THR A 7 -7.71 8.48 6.10
CA THR A 7 -7.67 9.18 7.39
C THR A 7 -8.90 8.89 8.25
N ASP A 8 -9.91 8.23 7.69
CA ASP A 8 -11.13 7.78 8.37
C ASP A 8 -11.34 6.28 8.12
N ALA A 9 -10.80 5.46 9.01
CA ALA A 9 -10.88 4.01 8.88
C ALA A 9 -12.28 3.47 9.22
N ASP A 10 -13.05 4.17 10.06
CA ASP A 10 -14.37 3.73 10.47
C ASP A 10 -15.39 3.94 9.35
N ALA A 11 -15.31 5.06 8.63
CA ALA A 11 -16.13 5.28 7.43
C ALA A 11 -15.90 4.18 6.37
N VAL A 12 -14.65 3.70 6.21
CA VAL A 12 -14.36 2.59 5.29
C VAL A 12 -14.98 1.28 5.80
N ARG A 13 -14.93 0.99 7.10
CA ARG A 13 -15.55 -0.22 7.65
C ARG A 13 -17.07 -0.20 7.48
N GLU A 14 -17.70 0.94 7.75
CA GLU A 14 -19.14 1.13 7.59
C GLU A 14 -19.56 0.98 6.12
N ALA A 15 -18.84 1.61 5.19
CA ALA A 15 -19.14 1.55 3.77
C ALA A 15 -19.07 0.13 3.17
N PHE A 16 -18.29 -0.77 3.79
CA PHE A 16 -18.11 -2.15 3.33
C PHE A 16 -18.81 -3.19 4.21
N ASP A 17 -19.58 -2.78 5.22
CA ASP A 17 -20.32 -3.71 6.07
C ASP A 17 -21.33 -4.52 5.24
N GLY A 18 -21.28 -5.84 5.40
CA GLY A 18 -22.05 -6.80 4.59
C GLY A 18 -21.64 -6.92 3.11
N VAL A 19 -20.69 -6.10 2.61
CA VAL A 19 -20.22 -6.12 1.21
C VAL A 19 -18.94 -6.93 1.06
N ALA A 20 -17.92 -6.63 1.88
CA ALA A 20 -16.63 -7.32 1.84
C ALA A 20 -15.88 -7.21 3.17
N PRO A 21 -15.06 -8.21 3.55
CA PRO A 21 -14.23 -8.12 4.74
C PRO A 21 -13.18 -7.01 4.61
N VAL A 22 -13.07 -6.18 5.66
CA VAL A 22 -12.07 -5.11 5.78
C VAL A 22 -11.06 -5.48 6.86
N THR A 23 -9.78 -5.48 6.50
CA THR A 23 -8.65 -5.71 7.41
C THR A 23 -7.76 -4.48 7.44
N THR A 24 -7.42 -4.00 8.63
CA THR A 24 -6.41 -2.95 8.80
C THR A 24 -5.02 -3.53 8.54
N LEU A 25 -4.30 -2.94 7.58
CA LEU A 25 -2.94 -3.37 7.22
C LEU A 25 -1.87 -2.67 8.07
N GLY A 26 -2.11 -1.42 8.48
CA GLY A 26 -1.15 -0.61 9.24
C GLY A 26 -1.50 0.87 9.22
N ALA A 27 -0.50 1.70 9.50
CA ALA A 27 -0.57 3.16 9.41
C ALA A 27 0.52 3.66 8.47
N ALA A 28 0.24 4.73 7.72
CA ALA A 28 1.23 5.41 6.91
C ALA A 28 2.31 6.05 7.81
N THR A 29 3.54 6.05 7.32
CA THR A 29 4.70 6.75 7.91
C THR A 29 5.01 8.02 7.12
N ASP A 30 5.78 8.92 7.72
CA ASP A 30 6.26 10.17 7.11
C ASP A 30 7.74 10.11 6.70
N ASP A 31 8.36 8.92 6.76
CA ASP A 31 9.79 8.70 6.53
C ASP A 31 10.15 8.43 5.04
N GLY A 32 9.15 8.40 4.16
CA GLY A 32 9.35 8.24 2.72
C GLY A 32 9.89 6.86 2.33
N ARG A 33 9.60 5.83 3.12
CA ARG A 33 10.08 4.45 2.92
C ARG A 33 8.93 3.44 2.93
N LEU A 34 9.01 2.44 2.07
CA LEU A 34 8.21 1.22 2.16
C LEU A 34 9.03 0.15 2.88
N SER A 35 8.58 -0.23 4.08
CA SER A 35 9.10 -1.39 4.80
C SER A 35 7.99 -2.42 5.00
N LEU A 36 8.16 -3.62 4.44
CA LEU A 36 7.16 -4.68 4.49
C LEU A 36 7.84 -6.04 4.67
N SER A 37 7.47 -6.75 5.73
CA SER A 37 7.88 -8.15 5.93
C SER A 37 6.65 -9.07 5.89
N VAL A 38 6.71 -10.09 5.03
CA VAL A 38 5.66 -11.12 4.90
C VAL A 38 6.34 -12.48 4.86
N ALA A 39 6.07 -13.32 5.87
CA ALA A 39 6.78 -14.57 6.07
C ALA A 39 8.31 -14.34 6.06
N ASP A 40 9.02 -14.94 5.11
CA ASP A 40 10.48 -14.85 4.99
C ASP A 40 10.95 -13.75 4.03
N GLU A 41 10.02 -13.02 3.41
CA GLU A 41 10.32 -11.95 2.47
C GLU A 41 10.27 -10.59 3.18
N THR A 42 11.28 -9.77 2.93
CA THR A 42 11.35 -8.39 3.44
C THR A 42 11.69 -7.46 2.29
N LEU A 43 10.87 -6.43 2.14
CA LEU A 43 11.07 -5.31 1.23
C LEU A 43 11.43 -4.07 2.06
N ASP A 44 12.48 -3.37 1.66
CA ASP A 44 12.89 -2.09 2.22
C ASP A 44 13.32 -1.20 1.05
N TYR A 45 12.44 -0.27 0.68
CA TYR A 45 12.62 0.61 -0.48
C TYR A 45 12.38 2.07 -0.10
N GLY A 46 13.29 2.94 -0.54
CA GLY A 46 13.06 4.39 -0.47
C GLY A 46 12.13 4.88 -1.59
N VAL A 47 11.50 6.03 -1.40
CA VAL A 47 10.59 6.62 -2.39
C VAL A 47 11.22 6.77 -3.79
N ASN A 48 12.48 7.20 -3.88
CA ASN A 48 13.15 7.40 -5.18
C ASN A 48 13.36 6.06 -5.91
N GLU A 49 13.72 5.02 -5.18
CA GLU A 49 13.89 3.68 -5.76
C GLU A 49 12.56 3.12 -6.28
N ILE A 50 11.46 3.38 -5.56
CA ILE A 50 10.12 3.02 -6.02
C ILE A 50 9.75 3.77 -7.30
N VAL A 51 10.07 5.06 -7.40
CA VAL A 51 9.84 5.87 -8.62
C VAL A 51 10.62 5.27 -9.79
N ASP A 52 11.92 4.99 -9.61
CA ASP A 52 12.76 4.39 -10.65
C ASP A 52 12.21 3.03 -11.13
N LEU A 53 11.73 2.20 -10.21
CA LEU A 53 11.09 0.91 -10.54
C LEU A 53 9.79 1.10 -11.33
N ARG A 54 8.98 2.12 -11.02
CA ARG A 54 7.73 2.41 -11.72
C ARG A 54 7.98 2.98 -13.12
N ASP A 55 9.05 3.74 -13.30
CA ASP A 55 9.44 4.28 -14.60
C ASP A 55 9.79 3.17 -15.59
N VAL A 56 10.37 2.06 -15.11
CA VAL A 56 10.57 0.86 -15.95
C VAL A 56 9.23 0.33 -16.45
N ILE A 57 8.22 0.19 -15.58
CA ILE A 57 6.90 -0.31 -15.99
C ILE A 57 6.27 0.63 -17.03
N ALA A 58 6.31 1.95 -16.79
CA ALA A 58 5.76 2.93 -17.72
C ALA A 58 6.42 2.83 -19.10
N ARG A 59 7.76 2.77 -19.13
CA ARG A 59 8.55 2.69 -20.37
C ARG A 59 8.32 1.40 -21.17
N GLU A 60 8.05 0.28 -20.51
CA GLU A 60 7.87 -1.02 -21.18
C GLU A 60 6.40 -1.28 -21.60
N LEU A 61 5.45 -0.48 -21.11
CA LEU A 61 4.02 -0.63 -21.40
C LEU A 61 3.47 0.43 -22.37
N ASP A 62 4.30 1.36 -22.83
CA ASP A 62 4.04 2.28 -23.96
C ASP A 62 4.20 1.57 -25.32
#